data_AF-A0A8H6IGQ2-F1
#
_entry.id   AF-A0A8H6IGQ2-F1
#
_cell.length_a   1.000
_cell.length_b   1.000
_cell.length_c   1.000
_cell.angle_alpha   90.00
_cell.angle_beta   90.00
_cell.angle_gamma   90.00
#
_symmetry.space_group_name_H-M   'P 1'
#
loop_
_entity.id
_entity.type
_entity.pdbx_description
1 polymer ?
#
loop_
_entity_poly.entity_id
_entity_poly.type
_entity_poly.pdbx_seq_one_letter_code
_entity_poly.pdbx_strand_id
1 'polypeptide(L)'
;MSQPEHIENVPTEIWTKILVEVEPFDVLSVGQTCRYLHSITSSNDLWRGLVDVMCTKHDLFQPSYPVEEMTLIQLQRATVGPSLFARRLQHRGASFGTPLSEASCLEPVSNSIVSPPRPTFFSQLVPGGRFMVWIYVSCMSTAAPNTNGTPSLTMELVDFGPPGSPLSSEPAQRCVHPNIGRGTHGMSVEASVTTTSQSPETLTVGLAMVDTNGTCVASIFAITPTRPAASFDRLASATITNAFSGETVQEMLIREGNALLILGNIFIVWNFTEQTCVVIHHNVTSRIIQESLLSLDFDGQ
;
A
#
# COMPACT_ATOMS: atom_id res chain seq x y z
N MET A 1 -45.48 32.91 10.71
CA MET A 1 -45.00 32.02 9.62
C MET A 1 -43.73 32.64 9.08
N SER A 2 -42.57 32.15 9.53
CA SER A 2 -41.26 32.50 8.98
C SER A 2 -41.23 32.03 7.52
N GLN A 3 -40.89 32.92 6.59
CA GLN A 3 -40.68 32.52 5.19
C GLN A 3 -39.55 31.48 5.14
N PRO A 4 -39.68 30.40 4.36
CA PRO A 4 -38.58 29.46 4.17
C PRO A 4 -37.43 30.24 3.53
N GLU A 5 -36.31 30.33 4.24
CA GLU A 5 -35.08 30.89 3.69
C GLU A 5 -34.72 30.07 2.45
N HIS A 6 -34.60 30.74 1.31
CA HIS A 6 -34.27 30.09 0.05
C HIS A 6 -32.87 29.46 0.18
N ILE A 7 -32.80 28.14 0.03
CA ILE A 7 -31.55 27.34 -0.01
C ILE A 7 -30.52 27.93 -0.98
N GLU A 8 -30.99 28.64 -2.00
CA GLU A 8 -30.21 29.36 -3.02
C GLU A 8 -29.41 30.55 -2.47
N ASN A 9 -29.70 31.02 -1.25
CA ASN A 9 -28.97 32.12 -0.62
C ASN A 9 -27.63 31.69 0.00
N VAL A 10 -27.41 30.38 0.17
CA VAL A 10 -26.15 29.85 0.70
C VAL A 10 -25.16 29.71 -0.46
N PRO A 11 -23.95 30.31 -0.38
CA PRO A 11 -22.96 30.21 -1.44
C PRO A 11 -22.57 28.76 -1.78
N THR A 12 -22.31 28.50 -3.06
CA THR A 12 -21.94 27.17 -3.57
C THR A 12 -20.74 26.58 -2.84
N GLU A 13 -19.76 27.40 -2.45
CA GLU A 13 -18.55 26.98 -1.75
C GLU A 13 -18.87 26.41 -0.36
N ILE A 14 -19.89 26.94 0.31
CA ILE A 14 -20.36 26.45 1.61
C ILE A 14 -21.04 25.10 1.43
N TRP A 15 -21.89 24.97 0.41
CA TRP A 15 -22.50 23.68 0.06
C TRP A 15 -21.46 22.63 -0.28
N THR A 16 -20.45 22.94 -1.09
CA THR A 16 -19.37 22.02 -1.42
C THR A 16 -18.65 21.54 -0.16
N LYS A 17 -18.29 22.44 0.76
CA LYS A 17 -17.66 22.07 2.03
C LYS A 17 -18.53 21.16 2.88
N ILE A 18 -19.83 21.45 2.97
CA ILE A 18 -20.78 20.59 3.70
C ILE A 18 -20.84 19.20 3.04
N LEU A 19 -20.96 19.15 1.71
CA LEU A 19 -21.14 17.90 0.98
C LEU A 19 -19.90 17.00 0.95
N VAL A 20 -18.68 17.56 1.07
CA VAL A 20 -17.44 16.77 1.19
C VAL A 20 -17.38 15.99 2.51
N GLU A 21 -18.03 16.47 3.56
CA GLU A 21 -18.11 15.80 4.87
C GLU A 21 -19.24 14.76 4.97
N VAL A 22 -20.09 14.69 3.94
CA VAL A 22 -21.25 13.79 3.89
C VAL A 22 -20.86 12.48 3.22
N GLU A 23 -21.45 11.37 3.66
CA GLU A 23 -21.23 10.06 3.02
C GLU A 23 -21.57 10.13 1.51
N PRO A 24 -20.74 9.59 0.60
CA PRO A 24 -20.93 9.74 -0.84
C PRO A 24 -22.32 9.33 -1.37
N PHE A 25 -22.97 8.37 -0.71
CA PHE A 25 -24.34 7.95 -1.03
C PHE A 25 -25.39 9.02 -0.75
N ASP A 26 -25.22 9.75 0.34
CA ASP A 26 -26.13 10.81 0.74
C ASP A 26 -25.95 12.02 -0.16
N VAL A 27 -24.72 12.30 -0.63
CA VAL A 27 -24.46 13.34 -1.64
C VAL A 27 -25.27 13.10 -2.92
N LEU A 28 -25.32 11.85 -3.42
CA LEU A 28 -26.17 11.50 -4.56
C LEU A 28 -27.65 11.74 -4.28
N SER A 29 -28.10 11.42 -3.06
CA SER A 29 -29.49 11.60 -2.64
C SER A 29 -29.85 13.09 -2.53
N VAL A 30 -28.93 13.92 -2.02
CA VAL A 30 -29.07 15.38 -1.98
C VAL A 30 -29.23 15.97 -3.38
N GLY A 31 -28.46 15.46 -4.35
CA GLY A 31 -28.58 15.87 -5.76
C GLY A 31 -29.95 15.60 -6.39
N GLN A 32 -30.73 14.68 -5.83
CA GLN A 32 -32.08 14.35 -6.32
C GLN A 32 -33.18 15.26 -5.75
N THR A 33 -32.85 16.15 -4.81
CA THR A 33 -33.85 16.97 -4.10
C THR A 33 -34.30 18.20 -4.88
N CYS A 34 -33.38 18.96 -5.48
CA CYS A 34 -33.69 20.16 -6.25
C CYS A 34 -32.63 20.45 -7.33
N ARG A 35 -32.96 21.29 -8.32
CA ARG A 35 -32.06 21.60 -9.45
C ARG A 35 -30.77 22.31 -9.04
N TYR A 36 -30.84 23.14 -8.00
CA TYR A 36 -29.67 23.85 -7.49
C TYR A 36 -28.68 22.89 -6.83
N LEU A 37 -29.14 21.99 -5.95
CA LEU A 37 -28.27 20.98 -5.35
C LEU A 37 -27.81 19.94 -6.38
N HIS A 38 -28.63 19.63 -7.38
CA HIS A 38 -28.23 18.80 -8.51
C HIS A 38 -27.03 19.42 -9.27
N SER A 39 -27.02 20.73 -9.52
CA SER A 39 -25.90 21.35 -10.24
C SER A 39 -24.60 21.30 -9.44
N ILE A 40 -24.67 21.50 -8.12
CA ILE A 40 -23.51 21.38 -7.21
C ILE A 40 -23.00 19.93 -7.17
N THR A 41 -23.90 18.97 -6.97
CA THR A 41 -23.58 17.53 -6.94
C THR A 41 -23.18 16.95 -8.29
N SER A 42 -23.30 17.72 -9.38
CA SER A 42 -22.79 17.36 -10.71
C SER A 42 -21.39 17.95 -11.01
N SER A 43 -20.79 18.67 -10.06
CA SER A 43 -19.45 19.27 -10.24
C SER A 43 -18.34 18.23 -10.03
N ASN A 44 -17.36 18.16 -10.95
CA ASN A 44 -16.17 17.31 -10.76
C ASN A 44 -15.39 17.70 -9.50
N ASP A 45 -15.29 18.99 -9.17
CA ASP A 45 -14.47 19.46 -8.05
C ASP A 45 -14.98 18.94 -6.70
N LEU A 46 -16.31 18.84 -6.53
CA LEU A 46 -16.91 18.20 -5.36
C LEU A 46 -16.46 16.74 -5.25
N TRP A 47 -16.57 16.00 -6.35
CA TRP A 47 -16.25 14.57 -6.35
C TRP A 47 -14.76 14.29 -6.23
N ARG A 48 -13.88 15.17 -6.72
CA ARG A 48 -12.44 15.10 -6.46
C ARG A 48 -12.14 15.23 -4.97
N GLY A 49 -12.72 16.23 -4.31
CA GLY A 49 -12.60 16.38 -2.85
C GLY A 49 -13.12 15.16 -2.09
N LEU A 50 -14.24 14.57 -2.53
CA LEU A 50 -14.74 13.32 -1.95
C LEU A 50 -13.80 12.12 -2.18
N VAL A 51 -13.12 12.02 -3.33
CA VAL A 51 -12.11 10.97 -3.57
C VAL A 51 -10.94 11.13 -2.60
N ASP A 52 -10.46 12.36 -2.39
CA ASP A 52 -9.35 12.63 -1.48
C ASP A 52 -9.70 12.24 -0.04
N VAL A 53 -10.86 12.68 0.46
CA VAL A 53 -11.38 12.30 1.79
C VAL A 53 -11.54 10.79 1.91
N MET A 54 -12.07 10.13 0.88
CA MET A 54 -12.22 8.68 0.83
C MET A 54 -10.87 7.95 0.89
N CYS A 55 -9.86 8.44 0.15
CA CYS A 55 -8.52 7.86 0.19
C CYS A 55 -7.89 8.00 1.57
N THR A 56 -7.98 9.18 2.20
CA THR A 56 -7.50 9.39 3.57
C THR A 56 -8.23 8.53 4.59
N LYS A 57 -9.57 8.43 4.49
CA LYS A 57 -10.40 7.64 5.42
C LYS A 57 -10.10 6.15 5.40
N HIS A 58 -9.64 5.63 4.26
CA HIS A 58 -9.43 4.21 4.02
C HIS A 58 -7.96 3.84 3.77
N ASP A 59 -7.02 4.75 4.07
CA ASP A 59 -5.58 4.60 3.84
C ASP A 59 -5.24 4.13 2.41
N LEU A 60 -6.03 4.57 1.42
CA LEU A 60 -5.81 4.21 0.03
C LEU A 60 -4.70 5.06 -0.57
N PHE A 61 -3.95 4.44 -1.48
CA PHE A 61 -2.89 5.14 -2.19
C PHE A 61 -3.48 6.07 -3.24
N GLN A 62 -3.39 7.39 -3.02
CA GLN A 62 -4.06 8.40 -3.85
C GLN A 62 -3.70 8.31 -5.34
N PRO A 63 -2.45 8.03 -5.75
CA PRO A 63 -2.10 7.80 -7.17
C PRO A 63 -2.87 6.66 -7.85
N SER A 64 -3.52 5.78 -7.08
CA SER A 64 -4.42 4.78 -7.62
C SER A 64 -5.61 5.40 -8.36
N TYR A 65 -5.95 6.65 -8.03
CA TYR A 65 -7.05 7.42 -8.59
C TYR A 65 -6.50 8.66 -9.30
N PRO A 66 -6.31 8.64 -10.63
CA PRO A 66 -5.88 9.84 -11.37
C PRO A 66 -7.05 10.82 -11.50
N VAL A 67 -7.36 11.53 -10.41
CA VAL A 67 -8.56 12.38 -10.26
C VAL A 67 -8.71 13.46 -11.34
N GLU A 68 -7.62 13.87 -11.96
CA GLU A 68 -7.63 14.83 -13.07
C GLU A 68 -8.07 14.22 -14.41
N GLU A 69 -7.86 12.92 -14.59
CA GLU A 69 -8.22 12.18 -15.83
C GLU A 69 -9.59 11.50 -15.72
N MET A 70 -10.15 11.42 -14.51
CA MET A 70 -11.42 10.74 -14.24
C MET A 70 -12.62 11.59 -14.64
N THR A 71 -13.55 10.96 -15.37
CA THR A 71 -14.88 11.53 -15.62
C THR A 71 -15.70 11.60 -14.33
N LEU A 72 -16.73 12.47 -14.31
CA LEU A 72 -17.67 12.57 -13.19
C LEU A 72 -18.22 11.21 -12.72
N ILE A 73 -18.60 10.35 -13.67
CA ILE A 73 -19.13 9.00 -13.36
C ILE A 73 -18.06 8.13 -12.71
N GLN A 74 -16.80 8.23 -13.14
CA GLN A 74 -15.69 7.50 -12.52
C GLN A 74 -15.40 8.01 -11.11
N LEU A 75 -15.41 9.33 -10.88
CA LEU A 75 -15.22 9.91 -9.55
C LEU A 75 -16.36 9.48 -8.59
N GLN A 76 -17.61 9.53 -9.05
CA GLN A 76 -18.76 9.04 -8.31
C GLN A 76 -18.63 7.56 -7.96
N ARG A 77 -18.23 6.71 -8.93
CA ARG A 77 -18.04 5.28 -8.69
C ARG A 77 -16.91 4.99 -7.71
N ALA A 78 -15.80 5.72 -7.79
CA ALA A 78 -14.66 5.55 -6.90
C ALA A 78 -15.02 5.86 -5.44
N THR A 79 -15.75 6.95 -5.21
CA THR A 79 -16.17 7.39 -3.86
C THR A 79 -17.21 6.47 -3.23
N VAL A 80 -18.20 5.99 -3.99
CA VAL A 80 -19.22 5.06 -3.45
C VAL A 80 -18.75 3.60 -3.39
N GLY A 81 -17.64 3.28 -4.05
CA GLY A 81 -17.10 1.93 -4.21
C GLY A 81 -16.89 1.18 -2.88
N PRO A 82 -16.15 1.75 -1.91
CA PRO A 82 -15.93 1.13 -0.60
C PRO A 82 -17.23 0.80 0.12
N SER A 83 -18.19 1.73 0.19
CA SER A 83 -19.48 1.53 0.86
C SER A 83 -20.33 0.46 0.14
N LEU A 84 -20.30 0.43 -1.20
CA LEU A 84 -20.94 -0.64 -1.97
C LEU A 84 -20.32 -2.00 -1.70
N PHE A 85 -19.00 -2.06 -1.62
CA PHE A 85 -18.26 -3.29 -1.34
C PHE A 85 -18.56 -3.81 0.07
N ALA A 86 -18.48 -2.93 1.08
CA ALA A 86 -18.82 -3.25 2.46
C ALA A 86 -20.27 -3.76 2.59
N ARG A 87 -21.23 -3.10 1.94
CA ARG A 87 -22.63 -3.55 1.92
C ARG A 87 -22.79 -4.92 1.27
N ARG A 88 -22.07 -5.20 0.18
CA ARG A 88 -22.08 -6.52 -0.47
C ARG A 88 -21.51 -7.61 0.43
N LEU A 89 -20.45 -7.32 1.18
CA LEU A 89 -19.88 -8.25 2.16
C LEU A 89 -20.87 -8.55 3.29
N GLN A 90 -21.48 -7.51 3.87
CA GLN A 90 -22.48 -7.65 4.93
C GLN A 90 -23.67 -8.50 4.49
N HIS A 91 -24.19 -8.29 3.27
CA HIS A 91 -25.30 -9.09 2.74
C HIS A 91 -24.96 -10.58 2.55
N ARG A 92 -23.67 -10.94 2.48
CA ARG A 92 -23.21 -12.34 2.36
C ARG A 92 -22.88 -12.99 3.70
N GLY A 93 -23.27 -12.37 4.83
CA GLY A 93 -23.04 -12.94 6.16
C GLY A 93 -21.61 -12.77 6.67
N ALA A 94 -20.76 -12.01 5.98
CA ALA A 94 -19.51 -11.52 6.55
C ALA A 94 -19.84 -10.37 7.51
N SER A 95 -20.35 -10.72 8.69
CA SER A 95 -20.34 -9.80 9.83
C SER A 95 -18.89 -9.48 10.17
N PHE A 96 -18.59 -8.25 10.57
CA PHE A 96 -17.27 -7.91 11.09
C PHE A 96 -16.95 -8.87 12.27
N GLY A 97 -15.96 -9.74 12.09
CA GLY A 97 -15.52 -10.72 13.09
C GLY A 97 -15.97 -12.17 12.88
N THR A 98 -16.77 -12.48 11.85
CA THR A 98 -16.97 -13.90 11.46
C THR A 98 -15.74 -14.39 10.67
N PRO A 99 -15.20 -15.59 10.98
CA PRO A 99 -14.12 -16.17 10.21
C PRO A 99 -14.51 -16.27 8.73
N LEU A 100 -13.64 -15.77 7.84
CA LEU A 100 -13.86 -15.77 6.39
C LEU A 100 -14.16 -17.17 5.81
N SER A 101 -13.86 -18.24 6.56
CA SER A 101 -14.14 -19.63 6.18
C SER A 101 -15.64 -19.94 6.00
N GLU A 102 -16.56 -19.13 6.53
CA GLU A 102 -18.01 -19.34 6.42
C GLU A 102 -18.70 -18.38 5.46
N ALA A 103 -18.02 -17.31 5.03
CA ALA A 103 -18.58 -16.32 4.11
C ALA A 103 -18.48 -16.83 2.66
N SER A 104 -19.57 -16.71 1.89
CA SER A 104 -19.54 -17.05 0.46
C SER A 104 -18.55 -16.14 -0.28
N CYS A 105 -17.43 -16.69 -0.74
CA CYS A 105 -16.37 -15.97 -1.46
C CYS A 105 -16.95 -15.07 -2.55
N LEU A 106 -16.40 -13.85 -2.65
CA LEU A 106 -16.69 -12.98 -3.78
C LEU A 106 -16.00 -13.57 -5.01
N GLU A 107 -16.78 -13.88 -6.04
CA GLU A 107 -16.25 -14.26 -7.33
C GLU A 107 -15.64 -13.03 -8.00
N PRO A 108 -14.40 -13.12 -8.52
CA PRO A 108 -13.82 -12.02 -9.27
C PRO A 108 -14.67 -11.74 -10.52
N VAL A 109 -14.89 -10.46 -10.81
CA VAL A 109 -15.64 -10.05 -12.02
C VAL A 109 -14.83 -10.30 -13.29
N SER A 110 -13.50 -10.30 -13.17
CA SER A 110 -12.58 -10.56 -14.26
C SER A 110 -12.03 -11.98 -14.16
N ASN A 111 -12.08 -12.71 -15.28
CA ASN A 111 -11.40 -14.00 -15.43
C ASN A 111 -9.95 -13.85 -15.93
N SER A 112 -9.46 -12.61 -16.07
CA SER A 112 -8.09 -12.36 -16.47
C SER A 112 -7.16 -12.68 -15.31
N ILE A 113 -6.39 -13.75 -15.47
CA ILE A 113 -5.34 -14.12 -14.53
C ILE A 113 -4.07 -13.39 -14.95
N VAL A 114 -3.63 -12.45 -14.11
CA VAL A 114 -2.32 -11.83 -14.26
C VAL A 114 -1.31 -12.74 -13.57
N SER A 115 -0.59 -13.52 -14.36
CA SER A 115 0.56 -14.28 -13.84
C SER A 115 1.77 -13.35 -13.69
N PRO A 116 2.52 -13.43 -12.59
CA PRO A 116 3.79 -12.75 -12.51
C PRO A 116 4.72 -13.28 -13.62
N PRO A 117 5.52 -12.42 -14.27
CA PRO A 117 6.39 -12.81 -15.39
C PRO A 117 7.52 -13.73 -14.93
N ARG A 118 7.79 -13.79 -13.63
CA ARG A 118 8.90 -14.52 -13.01
C ARG A 118 8.45 -15.13 -11.68
N PRO A 119 9.17 -16.14 -11.16
CA PRO A 119 8.95 -16.61 -9.80
C PRO A 119 9.13 -15.44 -8.82
N THR A 120 8.02 -15.03 -8.19
CA THR A 120 8.00 -13.94 -7.22
C THR A 120 8.16 -14.50 -5.80
N PHE A 121 9.00 -13.85 -5.01
CA PHE A 121 9.07 -14.09 -3.56
C PHE A 121 7.92 -13.40 -2.85
N PHE A 122 7.54 -12.24 -3.39
CA PHE A 122 6.52 -11.40 -2.80
C PHE A 122 5.73 -10.71 -3.89
N SER A 123 4.42 -10.67 -3.69
CA SER A 123 3.49 -9.89 -4.49
C SER A 123 2.40 -9.33 -3.60
N GLN A 124 2.27 -8.01 -3.55
CA GLN A 124 1.20 -7.35 -2.80
C GLN A 124 0.55 -6.27 -3.64
N LEU A 125 -0.79 -6.29 -3.68
CA LEU A 125 -1.59 -5.25 -4.28
C LEU A 125 -1.56 -4.01 -3.37
N VAL A 126 -1.25 -2.86 -3.94
CA VAL A 126 -1.25 -1.58 -3.23
C VAL A 126 -2.69 -1.18 -2.89
N PRO A 127 -2.97 -0.63 -1.70
CA PRO A 127 -4.29 -0.09 -1.37
C PRO A 127 -4.82 0.85 -2.46
N GLY A 128 -6.03 0.57 -2.96
CA GLY A 128 -6.61 1.25 -4.14
C GLY A 128 -6.60 0.40 -5.41
N GLY A 129 -5.81 -0.67 -5.45
CA GLY A 129 -5.92 -1.76 -6.43
C GLY A 129 -5.34 -1.51 -7.81
N ARG A 130 -4.79 -0.31 -8.06
CA ARG A 130 -4.16 0.04 -9.35
C ARG A 130 -2.75 -0.50 -9.49
N PHE A 131 -1.98 -0.48 -8.42
CA PHE A 131 -0.57 -0.86 -8.45
C PHE A 131 -0.34 -2.18 -7.73
N MET A 132 0.67 -2.93 -8.16
CA MET A 132 1.19 -4.09 -7.43
C MET A 132 2.69 -3.99 -7.31
N VAL A 133 3.20 -4.33 -6.13
CA VAL A 133 4.63 -4.47 -5.87
C VAL A 133 5.00 -5.93 -6.05
N TRP A 134 6.02 -6.19 -6.86
CA TRP A 134 6.63 -7.49 -7.02
C TRP A 134 8.07 -7.46 -6.56
N ILE A 135 8.49 -8.57 -5.94
CA ILE A 135 9.89 -8.82 -5.62
C ILE A 135 10.26 -10.20 -6.14
N TYR A 136 11.29 -10.25 -6.97
CA TYR A 136 11.79 -11.47 -7.58
C TYR A 136 13.32 -11.46 -7.64
N VAL A 137 13.91 -12.64 -7.82
CA VAL A 137 15.35 -12.76 -8.09
C VAL A 137 15.58 -12.57 -9.59
N SER A 138 16.42 -11.60 -9.93
CA SER A 138 16.99 -11.46 -11.26
C SER A 138 18.31 -12.23 -11.34
N CYS A 139 18.32 -13.31 -12.12
CA CYS A 139 19.58 -13.90 -12.59
C CYS A 139 20.10 -13.00 -13.72
N MET A 140 21.30 -12.44 -13.58
CA MET A 140 21.90 -11.69 -14.69
C MET A 140 22.08 -12.61 -15.89
N SER A 141 21.45 -12.24 -17.00
CA SER A 141 21.46 -12.99 -18.26
C SER A 141 22.83 -12.90 -18.94
N THR A 142 23.58 -14.00 -18.90
CA THR A 142 24.44 -14.64 -19.93
C THR A 142 25.44 -13.86 -20.81
N ALA A 143 25.55 -12.53 -20.78
CA ALA A 143 26.40 -11.81 -21.73
C ALA A 143 27.90 -11.72 -21.36
N ALA A 144 28.29 -12.09 -20.13
CA ALA A 144 29.70 -12.12 -19.71
C ALA A 144 30.04 -13.51 -19.13
N PRO A 145 30.75 -14.37 -19.88
CA PRO A 145 30.98 -15.78 -19.50
C PRO A 145 31.85 -15.99 -18.25
N ASN A 146 32.38 -14.93 -17.62
CA ASN A 146 33.37 -15.05 -16.54
C ASN A 146 32.99 -14.37 -15.21
N THR A 147 31.81 -13.78 -15.09
CA THR A 147 31.35 -13.24 -13.80
C THR A 147 30.40 -14.24 -13.17
N ASN A 148 30.80 -14.82 -12.03
CA ASN A 148 29.90 -15.52 -11.11
C ASN A 148 28.85 -14.51 -10.62
N GLY A 149 27.82 -14.29 -11.44
CA GLY A 149 26.76 -13.33 -11.19
C GLY A 149 26.06 -13.73 -9.91
N THR A 150 26.30 -12.99 -8.83
CA THR A 150 25.55 -13.16 -7.60
C THR A 150 24.09 -12.84 -7.93
N PRO A 151 23.12 -13.73 -7.62
CA PRO A 151 21.73 -13.42 -7.86
C PRO A 151 21.40 -12.12 -7.12
N SER A 152 20.64 -11.25 -7.77
CA SER A 152 20.22 -10.00 -7.16
C SER A 152 18.70 -9.98 -7.03
N LEU A 153 18.22 -9.35 -5.97
CA LEU A 153 16.80 -9.10 -5.81
C LEU A 153 16.43 -7.84 -6.60
N THR A 154 15.29 -7.90 -7.26
CA THR A 154 14.71 -6.80 -8.02
C THR A 154 13.31 -6.55 -7.51
N MET A 155 13.01 -5.27 -7.25
CA MET A 155 11.69 -4.79 -6.90
C MET A 155 11.08 -4.10 -8.11
N GLU A 156 9.81 -4.37 -8.38
CA GLU A 156 9.09 -3.83 -9.53
C GLU A 156 7.72 -3.32 -9.08
N LEU A 157 7.34 -2.14 -9.59
CA LEU A 157 5.99 -1.61 -9.44
C LEU A 157 5.27 -1.73 -10.78
N VAL A 158 4.14 -2.41 -10.75
CA VAL A 158 3.31 -2.72 -11.90
C VAL A 158 2.05 -1.86 -11.84
N ASP A 159 1.68 -1.20 -12.95
CA ASP A 159 0.45 -0.40 -13.07
C ASP A 159 -0.58 -1.14 -13.92
N PHE A 160 -1.73 -1.48 -13.31
CA PHE A 160 -2.87 -2.10 -13.97
C PHE A 160 -3.77 -1.10 -14.71
N GLY A 161 -3.45 0.18 -14.63
CA GLY A 161 -4.25 1.25 -15.19
C GLY A 161 -5.31 1.76 -14.20
N PRO A 162 -5.97 2.87 -14.54
CA PRO A 162 -6.97 3.48 -13.68
C PRO A 162 -8.18 2.56 -13.43
N PRO A 163 -8.88 2.71 -12.30
CA PRO A 163 -10.08 1.95 -12.01
C PRO A 163 -11.11 2.03 -13.15
N GLY A 164 -11.51 0.87 -13.67
CA GLY A 164 -12.50 0.74 -14.74
C GLY A 164 -11.94 0.86 -16.16
N SER A 165 -10.63 1.08 -16.35
CA SER A 165 -10.03 0.81 -17.66
C SER A 165 -10.04 -0.70 -17.94
N PRO A 166 -10.22 -1.12 -19.21
CA PRO A 166 -9.99 -2.52 -19.56
C PRO A 166 -8.57 -2.90 -19.14
N LEU A 167 -8.42 -4.07 -18.53
CA LEU A 167 -7.10 -4.63 -18.25
C LEU A 167 -6.37 -4.74 -19.59
N SER A 168 -5.25 -4.01 -19.72
CA SER A 168 -4.32 -4.23 -20.82
C SER A 168 -3.87 -5.70 -20.76
N SER A 169 -3.72 -6.34 -21.92
CA SER A 169 -3.22 -7.72 -22.00
C SER A 169 -1.83 -7.88 -21.38
N GLU A 170 -1.10 -6.78 -21.24
CA GLU A 170 0.18 -6.72 -20.55
C GLU A 170 0.17 -5.51 -19.59
N PRO A 171 0.36 -5.73 -18.28
CA PRO A 171 0.38 -4.63 -17.33
C PRO A 171 1.62 -3.77 -17.57
N ALA A 172 1.45 -2.45 -17.50
CA ALA A 172 2.55 -1.54 -17.79
C ALA A 172 3.56 -1.59 -16.63
N GLN A 173 4.75 -2.11 -16.90
CA GLN A 173 5.89 -1.97 -16.00
C GLN A 173 6.21 -0.49 -15.85
N ARG A 174 6.02 0.07 -14.64
CA ARG A 174 6.26 1.50 -14.40
C ARG A 174 7.68 1.79 -13.99
N CYS A 175 8.23 0.95 -13.11
CA CYS A 175 9.59 1.10 -12.65
C CYS A 175 10.14 -0.20 -12.08
N VAL A 176 11.47 -0.31 -12.16
CA VAL A 176 12.26 -1.42 -11.65
C VAL A 176 13.41 -0.84 -10.84
N HIS A 177 13.55 -1.25 -9.58
CA HIS A 177 14.77 -1.02 -8.83
C HIS A 177 15.62 -2.29 -8.88
N PRO A 178 16.69 -2.33 -9.69
CA PRO A 178 17.58 -3.48 -9.72
C PRO A 178 18.43 -3.53 -8.44
N ASN A 179 18.85 -4.72 -8.03
CA ASN A 179 19.86 -4.92 -6.98
C ASN A 179 19.50 -4.32 -5.61
N ILE A 180 18.26 -4.50 -5.15
CA ILE A 180 17.86 -4.10 -3.79
C ILE A 180 18.59 -4.92 -2.70
N GLY A 181 19.24 -6.02 -3.09
CA GLY A 181 20.06 -6.86 -2.24
C GLY A 181 20.80 -7.94 -3.04
N ARG A 182 21.81 -8.54 -2.41
CA ARG A 182 22.44 -9.78 -2.93
C ARG A 182 21.63 -10.96 -2.44
N GLY A 183 21.03 -11.70 -3.37
CA GLY A 183 20.43 -13.00 -3.06
C GLY A 183 21.54 -14.03 -2.87
N THR A 184 21.47 -14.81 -1.81
CA THR A 184 22.21 -16.07 -1.67
C THR A 184 21.21 -17.23 -1.72
N HIS A 185 21.65 -18.40 -2.19
CA HIS A 185 20.83 -19.60 -2.07
C HIS A 185 20.47 -19.83 -0.58
N GLY A 186 19.18 -20.00 -0.28
CA GLY A 186 18.69 -20.19 1.08
C GLY A 186 18.31 -18.91 1.84
N MET A 187 18.27 -17.75 1.17
CA MET A 187 17.78 -16.50 1.77
C MET A 187 16.27 -16.53 1.97
N SER A 188 15.81 -16.13 3.16
CA SER A 188 14.41 -15.81 3.43
C SER A 188 14.19 -14.32 3.17
N VAL A 189 13.12 -14.00 2.43
CA VAL A 189 12.77 -12.63 2.04
C VAL A 189 11.34 -12.38 2.46
N GLU A 190 11.12 -11.35 3.25
CA GLU A 190 9.79 -10.85 3.57
C GLU A 190 9.71 -9.37 3.24
N ALA A 191 8.53 -8.94 2.80
CA ALA A 191 8.30 -7.54 2.46
C ALA A 191 6.93 -7.09 2.95
N SER A 192 6.80 -5.78 3.07
CA SER A 192 5.58 -5.13 3.52
C SER A 192 5.38 -3.86 2.73
N VAL A 193 4.16 -3.65 2.26
CA VAL A 193 3.79 -2.44 1.52
C VAL A 193 2.77 -1.67 2.34
N THR A 194 3.07 -0.40 2.60
CA THR A 194 2.16 0.50 3.29
C THR A 194 2.11 1.86 2.60
N THR A 195 0.98 2.54 2.76
CA THR A 195 0.81 3.95 2.41
C THR A 195 1.11 4.78 3.64
N THR A 196 1.76 5.93 3.48
CA THR A 196 1.98 6.85 4.59
C THR A 196 0.99 8.00 4.50
N SER A 197 0.33 8.33 5.61
CA SER A 197 -0.57 9.49 5.68
C SER A 197 0.16 10.81 5.43
N GLN A 198 1.48 10.85 5.67
CA GLN A 198 2.30 12.05 5.51
C GLN A 198 2.61 12.38 4.03
N SER A 199 2.67 11.38 3.16
CA SER A 199 2.87 11.56 1.72
C SER A 199 1.93 10.66 0.95
N PRO A 200 0.72 11.14 0.60
CA PRO A 200 -0.29 10.30 -0.06
C PRO A 200 0.13 9.85 -1.47
N GLU A 201 1.12 10.53 -2.07
CA GLU A 201 1.70 10.19 -3.37
C GLU A 201 2.86 9.20 -3.29
N THR A 202 3.34 8.88 -2.08
CA THR A 202 4.50 8.00 -1.88
C THR A 202 4.10 6.69 -1.21
N LEU A 203 4.45 5.59 -1.86
CA LEU A 203 4.33 4.26 -1.31
C LEU A 203 5.58 3.95 -0.49
N THR A 204 5.42 3.44 0.72
CA THR A 204 6.55 2.95 1.53
C THR A 204 6.59 1.44 1.48
N VAL A 205 7.71 0.90 1.02
CA VAL A 205 7.94 -0.54 0.93
C VAL A 205 9.11 -0.90 1.83
N GLY A 206 8.85 -1.79 2.77
CA GLY A 206 9.86 -2.39 3.62
C GLY A 206 10.23 -3.75 3.07
N LEU A 207 11.52 -4.04 3.13
CA LEU A 207 12.09 -5.30 2.72
C LEU A 207 13.03 -5.78 3.82
N ALA A 208 12.80 -6.99 4.30
CA ALA A 208 13.67 -7.67 5.25
C ALA A 208 14.18 -8.96 4.62
N MET A 209 15.49 -9.16 4.69
CA MET A 209 16.17 -10.31 4.11
C MET A 209 17.07 -10.94 5.16
N VAL A 210 16.95 -12.25 5.38
CA VAL A 210 17.85 -12.99 6.28
C VAL A 210 18.69 -13.96 5.48
N ASP A 211 20.01 -13.81 5.60
CA ASP A 211 20.97 -14.73 4.98
C ASP A 211 21.16 -16.01 5.81
N THR A 212 21.89 -16.98 5.24
CA THR A 212 22.18 -18.26 5.91
C THR A 212 23.07 -18.12 7.14
N ASN A 213 23.74 -16.99 7.31
CA ASN A 213 24.58 -16.70 8.47
C ASN A 213 23.77 -16.04 9.60
N GLY A 214 22.46 -15.84 9.42
CA GLY A 214 21.60 -15.15 10.39
C GLY A 214 21.80 -13.63 10.41
N THR A 215 22.34 -13.06 9.33
CA THR A 215 22.40 -11.61 9.13
C THR A 215 21.10 -11.15 8.51
N CYS A 216 20.37 -10.26 9.20
CA CYS A 216 19.16 -9.63 8.69
C CYS A 216 19.52 -8.26 8.10
N VAL A 217 19.16 -8.01 6.84
CA VAL A 217 19.22 -6.68 6.22
C VAL A 217 17.79 -6.19 6.03
N ALA A 218 17.45 -5.10 6.72
CA ALA A 218 16.18 -4.42 6.58
C ALA A 218 16.37 -3.12 5.79
N SER A 219 15.52 -2.86 4.81
CA SER A 219 15.57 -1.65 3.98
C SER A 219 14.18 -1.07 3.78
N ILE A 220 14.09 0.26 3.78
CA ILE A 220 12.86 1.01 3.53
C ILE A 220 13.03 1.80 2.24
N PHE A 221 12.07 1.66 1.35
CA PHE A 221 12.02 2.35 0.06
C PHE A 221 10.78 3.25 0.00
N ALA A 222 10.95 4.45 -0.55
CA ALA A 222 9.89 5.33 -1.00
C ALA A 222 9.72 5.17 -2.51
N ILE A 223 8.49 4.93 -2.97
CA ILE A 223 8.16 4.80 -4.39
C ILE A 223 7.15 5.86 -4.77
N THR A 224 7.48 6.72 -5.74
CA THR A 224 6.59 7.78 -6.23
C THR A 224 6.23 7.52 -7.70
N PRO A 225 5.05 6.96 -8.00
CA PRO A 225 4.69 6.52 -9.34
C PRO A 225 4.21 7.64 -10.26
N THR A 226 3.83 8.79 -9.73
CA THR A 226 3.26 9.93 -10.46
C THR A 226 4.30 10.75 -11.22
N ARG A 227 5.60 10.54 -10.95
CA ARG A 227 6.68 11.21 -11.70
C ARG A 227 6.82 10.60 -13.10
N PRO A 228 7.24 11.39 -14.12
CA PRO A 228 7.41 10.91 -15.51
C PRO A 228 8.37 9.71 -15.63
N ALA A 229 9.25 9.53 -14.64
CA ALA A 229 9.86 8.26 -14.31
C ALA A 229 9.57 7.98 -12.83
N ALA A 230 8.92 6.86 -12.52
CA ALA A 230 8.65 6.49 -11.15
C ALA A 230 9.99 6.28 -10.42
N SER A 231 10.18 6.97 -9.29
CA SER A 231 11.43 6.90 -8.51
C SER A 231 11.30 5.84 -7.42
N PHE A 232 12.43 5.20 -7.12
CA PHE A 232 12.62 4.35 -5.96
C PHE A 232 13.75 4.95 -5.15
N ASP A 233 13.40 5.55 -4.03
CA ASP A 233 14.34 6.24 -3.17
C ASP A 233 14.52 5.39 -1.91
N ARG A 234 15.72 4.85 -1.68
CA ARG A 234 16.01 4.10 -0.45
C ARG A 234 16.12 5.09 0.71
N LEU A 235 15.14 5.05 1.62
CA LEU A 235 15.06 5.97 2.76
C LEU A 235 16.02 5.57 3.89
N ALA A 236 16.11 4.27 4.17
CA ALA A 236 16.90 3.75 5.27
C ALA A 236 17.32 2.30 5.01
N SER A 237 18.43 1.90 5.62
CA SER A 237 18.89 0.51 5.64
C SER A 237 19.57 0.21 6.95
N ALA A 238 19.28 -0.94 7.54
CA ALA A 238 19.88 -1.42 8.77
C ALA A 238 20.34 -2.86 8.59
N THR A 239 21.58 -3.13 9.01
CA THR A 239 22.13 -4.48 9.07
C THR A 239 22.16 -4.96 10.51
N ILE A 240 21.52 -6.10 10.76
CA ILE A 240 21.38 -6.72 12.08
C ILE A 240 22.16 -8.04 12.05
N THR A 241 23.35 -8.03 12.63
CA THR A 241 24.24 -9.20 12.67
C THR A 241 24.07 -10.02 13.96
N ASN A 242 24.46 -11.30 13.92
CA ASN A 242 24.72 -12.16 15.08
C ASN A 242 23.53 -12.51 15.98
N ALA A 243 22.28 -12.37 15.54
CA ALA A 243 21.13 -12.59 16.40
C ALA A 243 20.22 -13.78 16.02
N PHE A 244 20.39 -14.40 14.84
CA PHE A 244 19.31 -15.22 14.26
C PHE A 244 19.75 -16.52 13.58
N SER A 245 20.58 -17.37 14.20
CA SER A 245 20.98 -18.63 13.54
C SER A 245 19.77 -19.55 13.31
N GLY A 246 19.30 -19.63 12.06
CA GLY A 246 18.20 -20.50 11.63
C GLY A 246 16.79 -19.91 11.74
N GLU A 247 16.64 -18.65 12.14
CA GLU A 247 15.34 -17.98 12.09
C GLU A 247 15.11 -17.31 10.73
N THR A 248 13.87 -17.35 10.24
CA THR A 248 13.43 -16.65 9.03
C THR A 248 12.64 -15.41 9.42
N VAL A 249 12.59 -14.40 8.53
CA VAL A 249 11.61 -13.32 8.73
C VAL A 249 10.23 -13.93 8.55
N GLN A 250 9.36 -13.72 9.53
CA GLN A 250 7.98 -14.16 9.48
C GLN A 250 7.07 -13.05 8.98
N GLU A 251 7.33 -11.82 9.41
CA GLU A 251 6.50 -10.67 9.07
C GLU A 251 7.29 -9.38 9.18
N MET A 252 6.95 -8.41 8.33
CA MET A 252 7.37 -7.03 8.44
C MET A 252 6.12 -6.15 8.42
N LEU A 253 6.02 -5.20 9.35
CA LEU A 253 4.94 -4.23 9.42
C LEU A 253 5.52 -2.83 9.47
N ILE A 254 4.94 -1.90 8.73
CA ILE A 254 5.42 -0.52 8.65
C ILE A 254 4.30 0.42 9.04
N ARG A 255 4.60 1.33 9.97
CA ARG A 255 3.66 2.35 10.41
C ARG A 255 4.39 3.59 10.92
N GLU A 256 4.01 4.76 10.40
CA GLU A 256 4.38 6.07 10.96
C GLU A 256 5.89 6.21 11.27
N GLY A 257 6.77 5.91 10.31
CA GLY A 257 8.22 6.04 10.51
C GLY A 257 8.89 4.87 11.25
N ASN A 258 8.11 3.85 11.64
CA ASN A 258 8.58 2.65 12.31
C ASN A 258 8.36 1.40 11.46
N ALA A 259 9.25 0.44 11.60
CA ALA A 259 9.15 -0.90 11.06
C ALA A 259 9.22 -1.92 12.22
N LEU A 260 8.25 -2.82 12.31
CA LEU A 260 8.29 -3.98 13.18
C LEU A 260 8.72 -5.18 12.34
N LEU A 261 9.83 -5.81 12.69
CA LEU A 261 10.26 -7.08 12.12
C LEU A 261 10.00 -8.20 13.12
N ILE A 262 9.39 -9.28 12.65
CA ILE A 262 9.12 -10.48 13.45
C ILE A 262 10.01 -11.60 12.92
N LEU A 263 10.97 -12.02 13.74
CA LEU A 263 11.97 -13.04 13.45
C LEU A 263 11.83 -14.15 14.50
N GLY A 264 11.01 -15.17 14.24
CA GLY A 264 10.77 -16.24 15.22
C GLY A 264 10.22 -15.71 16.55
N ASN A 265 11.04 -15.77 17.61
CA ASN A 265 10.69 -15.26 18.94
C ASN A 265 11.24 -13.85 19.23
N ILE A 266 11.79 -13.18 18.22
CA ILE A 266 12.41 -11.87 18.35
C ILE A 266 11.58 -10.84 17.58
N PHE A 267 11.28 -9.74 18.27
CA PHE A 267 10.58 -8.60 17.70
C PHE A 267 11.55 -7.44 17.65
N ILE A 268 11.68 -6.82 16.49
CA ILE A 268 12.58 -5.69 16.29
C ILE A 268 11.72 -4.49 15.91
N VAL A 269 11.71 -3.48 16.76
CA VAL A 269 11.07 -2.20 16.47
C VAL A 269 12.15 -1.24 15.98
N TRP A 270 12.17 -0.98 14.69
CA TRP A 270 13.12 -0.08 14.03
C TRP A 270 12.43 1.25 13.66
N ASN A 271 12.85 2.35 14.31
CA ASN A 271 12.52 3.69 13.85
C ASN A 271 13.52 4.09 12.77
N PHE A 272 13.10 3.98 11.51
CA PHE A 272 13.97 4.24 10.36
C PHE A 272 14.14 5.73 10.06
N THR A 273 13.41 6.60 10.76
CA THR A 273 13.58 8.07 10.66
C THR A 273 14.70 8.54 11.59
N GLU A 274 14.69 8.04 12.82
CA GLU A 274 15.70 8.37 13.84
C GLU A 274 16.93 7.46 13.79
N GLN A 275 16.89 6.41 12.96
CA GLN A 275 17.89 5.34 12.93
C GLN A 275 18.12 4.75 14.33
N THR A 276 17.03 4.45 15.03
CA THR A 276 17.05 3.80 16.34
C THR A 276 16.29 2.49 16.28
N CYS A 277 16.64 1.55 17.16
CA CYS A 277 16.04 0.23 17.14
C CYS A 277 16.01 -0.38 18.53
N VAL A 278 14.91 -1.07 18.82
CA VAL A 278 14.70 -1.81 20.06
C VAL A 278 14.46 -3.27 19.73
N VAL A 279 15.21 -4.16 20.36
CA VAL A 279 15.07 -5.60 20.20
C VAL A 279 14.39 -6.17 21.43
N ILE A 280 13.30 -6.89 21.20
CA ILE A 280 12.46 -7.50 22.22
C ILE A 280 12.52 -9.01 22.02
N HIS A 281 13.11 -9.71 22.99
CA HIS A 281 13.13 -11.16 23.02
C HIS A 281 11.89 -11.69 23.73
N HIS A 282 11.12 -12.54 23.07
CA HIS A 282 10.00 -13.24 23.69
C HIS A 282 10.51 -14.50 24.40
N ASN A 283 11.01 -14.34 25.63
CA ASN A 283 11.31 -15.48 26.49
C ASN A 283 10.01 -16.01 27.12
N VAL A 284 9.62 -17.22 26.74
CA VAL A 284 8.40 -17.94 27.17
C VAL A 284 8.28 -18.07 28.71
N THR A 285 9.37 -17.88 29.45
CA THR A 285 9.44 -18.08 30.92
C THR A 285 9.35 -16.82 31.77
N SER A 286 9.41 -15.59 31.22
CA SER A 286 9.30 -14.37 32.03
C SER A 286 8.57 -13.24 31.31
N ARG A 287 7.56 -12.63 31.96
CA ARG A 287 6.89 -11.38 31.55
C ARG A 287 7.81 -10.14 31.61
N ILE A 288 9.12 -10.30 31.40
CA ILE A 288 10.10 -9.22 31.49
C ILE A 288 10.60 -8.96 30.08
N ILE A 289 10.28 -7.78 29.56
CA ILE A 289 10.86 -7.23 28.34
C ILE A 289 12.31 -6.90 28.70
N GLN A 290 13.27 -7.66 28.14
CA GLN A 290 14.69 -7.37 28.30
C GLN A 290 15.13 -6.55 27.10
N GLU A 291 15.45 -5.27 27.32
CA GLU A 291 16.04 -4.40 26.30
C GLU A 291 17.51 -4.80 26.11
N SER A 292 17.83 -5.31 24.92
CA SER A 292 19.20 -5.59 24.51
C SER A 292 19.59 -4.57 23.43
N LEU A 293 20.64 -3.79 23.69
CA LEU A 293 21.25 -2.92 22.68
C LEU A 293 22.12 -3.80 21.75
N LEU A 294 21.59 -4.16 20.58
CA LEU A 294 22.41 -4.72 19.50
C LEU A 294 23.23 -3.60 18.83
N SER A 295 24.44 -3.92 18.41
CA SER A 295 25.22 -3.04 17.51
C SER A 295 24.54 -3.04 16.14
N LEU A 296 24.04 -1.88 15.72
CA LEU A 296 23.46 -1.68 14.41
C LEU A 296 24.39 -0.78 13.61
N ASP A 297 24.77 -1.28 12.44
CA ASP A 297 25.45 -0.46 11.45
C ASP A 297 24.38 0.13 10.54
N PHE A 298 24.20 1.45 10.64
CA PHE A 298 23.37 2.22 9.74
C PHE A 298 24.24 2.72 8.60
N ASP A 299 23.88 2.37 7.37
CA ASP A 299 24.50 2.94 6.18
C ASP A 299 24.04 4.40 6.05
N GLY A 300 24.86 5.34 6.52
CA GLY A 300 24.67 6.77 6.27
C GLY A 300 24.86 7.08 4.79
N GLN A 301 23.83 7.67 4.17
CA GLN A 301 23.95 8.30 2.84
C GLN A 301 24.49 9.73 2.96
#